data_AF-A0A7Y4RHU1-F1
#
_entry.id   AF-A0A7Y4RHU1-F1
#
_cell.length_a   1.000
_cell.length_b   1.000
_cell.length_c   1.000
_cell.angle_alpha   90.00
_cell.angle_beta   90.00
_cell.angle_gamma   90.00
#
_symmetry.space_group_name_H-M   'P 1'
#
loop_
_entity.id
_entity.type
_entity.pdbx_description
1 polymer ?
#
loop_
_entity_poly.entity_id
_entity_poly.type
_entity_poly.pdbx_seq_one_letter_code
_entity_poly.pdbx_strand_id
1 'polypeptide(L)'
;MVNNRSLPTVHYPLPTAFMPAIDLARLRKQANRLADFFFLPDEFMKHLREMLDFYVNYTLRTKENVAPGSNLKTYRTPPAVLTHIENELRVVAEANPYFALELADILWDEGALETRLLAAFLLGRIPPQEEHLLPRITAWTQQIRDPNVRSALLSTSLTRMRKETPNQFLALVREYLHPERSRTWANGIQALLPMIADTTFANLPPILDIVEPIIEEAPSTLQDDLAELIVALYRASSNETTFLLKHILNTTQNPMTVVTMRRIATSFPPPLQAELRDLLRPQQPSAPALVEEEEIIIDDFIVEPVKPIIEPPVEKQPRKKRAPRKFKLDNSRIIYLHGLESTSQSGKARQFAEKFPGMITPDFTGSFEERMKQLKPILGRKKNWTIIGSSFGGLMGATFTLDHPTQVRKLVLLAPALILEPFASRLLTPVSVPTIIVHGAEDDVVPLEPVRELAKRSFTFLTYHVVEDGHRLQKAFEELNWEDILA
;
A
#
# COMPACT_ATOMS: atom_id res chain seq x y z
N MET A 1 -64.02 -18.84 25.49
CA MET A 1 -62.78 -18.13 25.89
C MET A 1 -61.99 -19.13 26.71
N VAL A 2 -60.77 -19.58 26.40
CA VAL A 2 -59.58 -18.89 25.88
C VAL A 2 -58.76 -19.88 25.04
N ASN A 3 -58.14 -19.34 23.99
CA ASN A 3 -57.32 -20.03 22.98
C ASN A 3 -56.00 -20.58 23.54
N ASN A 4 -55.67 -21.79 23.13
CA ASN A 4 -54.38 -22.44 23.33
C ASN A 4 -53.40 -21.94 22.25
N ARG A 5 -52.36 -21.17 22.63
CA ARG A 5 -51.25 -20.83 21.74
C ARG A 5 -49.93 -21.13 22.45
N SER A 6 -49.26 -22.14 21.92
CA SER A 6 -47.87 -22.53 22.16
C SER A 6 -46.90 -21.36 21.91
N LEU A 7 -46.10 -21.03 22.93
CA LEU A 7 -44.98 -20.09 22.83
C LEU A 7 -43.80 -20.80 22.12
N PRO A 8 -43.10 -20.15 21.17
CA PRO A 8 -41.91 -20.72 20.57
C PRO A 8 -40.74 -20.65 21.55
N THR A 9 -40.09 -21.79 21.77
CA THR A 9 -38.77 -21.88 22.40
C THR A 9 -37.75 -21.16 21.52
N VAL A 10 -37.33 -19.97 21.95
CA VAL A 10 -36.18 -19.28 21.39
C VAL A 10 -34.94 -20.04 21.83
N HIS A 11 -34.36 -20.83 20.92
CA HIS A 11 -33.00 -21.29 21.05
C HIS A 11 -32.09 -20.06 21.00
N TYR A 12 -31.58 -19.63 22.14
CA TYR A 12 -30.41 -18.76 22.16
C TYR A 12 -29.25 -19.53 21.53
N PRO A 13 -28.66 -19.07 20.42
CA PRO A 13 -27.37 -19.60 20.01
C PRO A 13 -26.41 -19.36 21.17
N LEU A 14 -25.74 -20.42 21.61
CA LEU A 14 -24.60 -20.32 22.52
C LEU A 14 -23.66 -19.23 21.98
N PRO A 15 -23.13 -18.34 22.83
CA PRO A 15 -22.17 -17.34 22.38
C PRO A 15 -21.03 -18.08 21.67
N THR A 16 -20.86 -17.77 20.39
CA THR A 16 -19.67 -18.10 19.62
C THR A 16 -18.48 -17.72 20.49
N ALA A 17 -17.68 -18.74 20.83
CA ALA A 17 -16.57 -18.60 21.76
C ALA A 17 -15.77 -17.33 21.45
N PHE A 18 -15.87 -16.38 22.38
CA PHE A 18 -14.99 -15.23 22.49
C PHE A 18 -13.55 -15.71 22.29
N MET A 19 -12.90 -15.33 21.19
CA MET A 19 -11.44 -15.33 21.18
C MET A 19 -10.99 -14.11 21.99
N PRO A 20 -10.08 -14.27 22.95
CA PRO A 20 -9.43 -13.11 23.53
C PRO A 20 -8.56 -12.47 22.44
N ALA A 21 -8.50 -11.14 22.42
CA ALA A 21 -7.38 -10.43 21.80
C ALA A 21 -6.07 -11.13 22.22
N ILE A 22 -5.15 -11.35 21.29
CA ILE A 22 -3.84 -11.96 21.60
C ILE A 22 -3.29 -11.23 22.83
N ASP A 23 -3.15 -11.96 23.94
CA ASP A 23 -2.57 -11.40 25.16
C ASP A 23 -1.10 -11.10 24.88
N LEU A 24 -0.81 -9.84 24.53
CA LEU A 24 0.52 -9.39 24.14
C LEU A 24 1.55 -9.60 25.26
N ALA A 25 1.13 -9.52 26.53
CA ALA A 25 2.02 -9.76 27.66
C ALA A 25 2.40 -11.25 27.74
N ARG A 26 1.42 -12.14 27.52
CA ARG A 26 1.68 -13.59 27.43
C ARG A 26 2.54 -13.93 26.22
N LEU A 27 2.21 -13.40 25.04
CA LEU A 27 2.96 -13.64 23.81
C LEU A 27 4.42 -13.22 23.97
N ARG A 28 4.67 -12.03 24.53
CA ARG A 28 6.01 -11.55 24.84
C ARG A 28 6.75 -12.49 25.78
N LYS A 29 6.11 -12.94 26.87
CA LYS A 29 6.73 -13.89 27.81
C LYS A 29 7.06 -15.24 27.15
N GLN A 30 6.19 -15.74 26.28
CA GLN A 30 6.43 -16.99 25.55
C GLN A 30 7.52 -16.86 24.50
N ALA A 31 7.55 -15.76 23.74
CA ALA A 31 8.61 -15.47 22.76
C ALA A 31 9.97 -15.30 23.44
N ASN A 32 10.01 -14.60 24.58
CA ASN A 32 11.22 -14.45 25.37
C ASN A 32 11.74 -15.80 25.89
N ARG A 33 10.84 -16.63 26.44
CA ARG A 33 11.19 -18.01 26.85
C ARG A 33 11.64 -18.89 25.68
N LEU A 34 11.06 -18.70 24.50
CA LEU A 34 11.48 -19.43 23.30
C LEU A 34 12.94 -19.07 22.93
N ALA A 35 13.31 -17.80 23.05
CA ALA A 35 14.69 -17.34 22.81
C ALA A 35 15.71 -17.95 23.78
N ASP A 36 15.32 -18.36 25.00
CA ASP A 36 16.21 -19.08 25.92
C ASP A 36 16.73 -20.41 25.33
N PHE A 37 16.00 -21.01 24.39
CA PHE A 37 16.38 -22.25 23.70
C PHE A 37 17.19 -22.00 22.42
N PHE A 38 17.57 -20.76 22.10
CA PHE A 38 18.27 -20.42 20.86
C PHE A 38 19.50 -21.31 20.56
N PHE A 39 20.27 -21.65 21.61
CA PHE A 39 21.47 -22.48 21.50
C PHE A 39 21.19 -23.99 21.51
N LEU A 40 19.92 -24.40 21.56
CA LEU A 40 19.47 -25.78 21.59
C LEU A 40 18.43 -25.98 20.47
N PRO A 41 18.86 -26.07 19.19
CA PRO A 41 17.95 -26.02 18.03
C PRO A 41 16.78 -27.01 18.06
N ASP A 42 16.99 -28.24 18.55
CA ASP A 42 15.92 -29.24 18.67
C ASP A 42 14.87 -28.84 19.73
N GLU A 43 15.32 -28.37 20.90
CA GLU A 43 14.42 -27.88 21.96
C GLU A 43 13.72 -26.60 21.52
N PHE A 44 14.41 -25.70 20.81
CA PHE A 44 13.81 -24.52 20.21
C PHE A 44 12.66 -24.93 19.28
N MET A 45 12.93 -25.86 18.34
CA MET A 45 11.94 -26.29 17.36
C MET A 45 10.71 -26.91 18.06
N LYS A 46 10.93 -27.73 19.09
CA LYS A 46 9.85 -28.31 19.89
C LYS A 46 8.95 -27.22 20.53
N HIS A 47 9.55 -26.26 21.22
CA HIS A 47 8.80 -25.18 21.86
C HIS A 47 8.16 -24.22 20.85
N LEU A 48 8.81 -24.01 19.68
CA LEU A 48 8.23 -23.24 18.59
C LEU A 48 6.97 -23.92 18.06
N ARG A 49 6.98 -25.24 17.82
CA ARG A 49 5.77 -25.96 17.35
C ARG A 49 4.63 -25.79 18.35
N GLU A 50 4.89 -26.00 19.65
CA GLU A 50 3.90 -25.81 20.72
C GLU A 50 3.33 -24.38 20.72
N MET A 51 4.18 -23.38 20.52
CA MET A 51 3.77 -21.98 20.47
C MET A 51 2.94 -21.66 19.22
N LEU A 52 3.38 -22.10 18.04
CA LEU A 52 2.66 -21.89 16.78
C LEU A 52 1.30 -22.58 16.81
N ASP A 53 1.24 -23.82 17.33
CA ASP A 53 0.01 -24.61 17.53
C ASP A 53 -0.96 -23.93 18.53
N PHE A 54 -0.42 -23.34 19.59
CA PHE A 54 -1.21 -22.60 20.58
C PHE A 54 -1.92 -21.39 19.97
N TYR A 55 -1.22 -20.65 19.10
CA TYR A 55 -1.74 -19.45 18.43
C TYR A 55 -2.41 -19.74 17.08
N VAL A 56 -2.75 -20.99 16.78
CA VAL A 56 -3.50 -21.35 15.56
C VAL A 56 -4.86 -20.64 15.54
N ASN A 57 -5.18 -20.02 14.41
CA ASN A 57 -6.51 -19.44 14.17
C ASN A 57 -7.58 -20.54 14.04
N TYR A 58 -8.28 -20.87 15.14
CA TYR A 58 -9.36 -21.87 15.15
C TYR A 58 -10.59 -21.47 14.31
N THR A 59 -10.77 -20.19 13.99
CA THR A 59 -11.87 -19.66 13.16
C THR A 59 -11.71 -19.95 11.66
N LEU A 60 -10.53 -20.39 11.20
CA LEU A 60 -10.24 -20.70 9.80
C LEU A 60 -10.38 -22.20 9.44
N ARG A 61 -11.03 -23.00 10.29
CA ARG A 61 -11.30 -24.44 10.06
C ARG A 61 -12.52 -24.71 9.16
N THR A 62 -12.99 -23.74 8.38
CA THR A 62 -13.93 -23.99 7.28
C THR A 62 -13.15 -24.22 5.98
N LYS A 63 -13.48 -25.32 5.29
CA LYS A 63 -12.88 -25.91 4.09
C LYS A 63 -12.08 -24.94 3.20
N GLU A 64 -10.78 -25.25 3.06
CA GLU A 64 -9.77 -24.63 2.18
C GLU A 64 -9.57 -23.12 2.48
N ASN A 65 -8.38 -22.68 2.89
CA ASN A 65 -7.39 -22.29 1.89
C ASN A 65 -6.05 -21.96 2.54
N VAL A 66 -5.00 -22.19 1.76
CA VAL A 66 -3.60 -21.87 2.03
C VAL A 66 -3.44 -20.34 2.15
N ALA A 67 -2.40 -19.82 2.83
CA ALA A 67 -2.09 -18.39 2.75
C ALA A 67 -2.09 -17.97 1.26
N PRO A 68 -2.66 -16.82 0.84
CA PRO A 68 -2.85 -16.51 -0.58
C PRO A 68 -1.55 -16.72 -1.36
N GLY A 69 -1.55 -17.70 -2.28
CA GLY A 69 -0.39 -18.04 -3.12
C GLY A 69 0.71 -18.89 -2.49
N SER A 70 0.62 -19.28 -1.21
CA SER A 70 1.57 -20.23 -0.62
C SER A 70 1.23 -21.67 -1.03
N ASN A 71 2.24 -22.53 -1.10
CA ASN A 71 2.08 -23.97 -1.38
C ASN A 71 2.60 -24.85 -0.23
N LEU A 72 2.94 -24.25 0.91
CA LEU A 72 3.54 -24.94 2.07
C LEU A 72 2.50 -25.27 3.14
N LYS A 73 2.84 -26.25 3.99
CA LYS A 73 2.15 -26.44 5.27
C LYS A 73 2.25 -25.14 6.07
N THR A 74 1.15 -24.70 6.66
CA THR A 74 1.09 -23.47 7.46
C THR A 74 0.42 -23.76 8.80
N TYR A 75 0.98 -23.20 9.86
CA TYR A 75 0.36 -23.15 11.19
C TYR A 75 -0.79 -22.14 11.25
N ARG A 76 -0.87 -21.21 10.28
CA ARG A 76 -1.87 -20.13 10.19
C ARG A 76 -1.84 -19.23 11.41
N THR A 77 -0.65 -19.07 11.97
CA THR A 77 -0.41 -18.25 13.14
C THR A 77 -0.48 -16.77 12.73
N PRO A 78 -1.12 -15.90 13.53
CA PRO A 78 -1.16 -14.46 13.27
C PRO A 78 0.25 -13.88 13.04
N PRO A 79 0.46 -12.99 12.04
CA PRO A 79 1.78 -12.42 11.74
C PRO A 79 2.49 -11.78 12.94
N ALA A 80 1.72 -11.17 13.84
CA ALA A 80 2.24 -10.57 15.07
C ALA A 80 3.03 -11.56 15.94
N VAL A 81 2.68 -12.84 15.94
CA VAL A 81 3.41 -13.87 16.70
C VAL A 81 4.82 -14.05 16.15
N LEU A 82 4.97 -14.15 14.82
CA LEU A 82 6.28 -14.23 14.19
C LEU A 82 7.09 -12.96 14.44
N THR A 83 6.50 -11.77 14.27
CA THR A 83 7.17 -10.50 14.55
C THR A 83 7.69 -10.43 15.99
N HIS A 84 6.92 -10.93 16.97
CA HIS A 84 7.39 -10.98 18.35
C HIS A 84 8.54 -11.96 18.56
N ILE A 85 8.48 -13.15 17.95
CA ILE A 85 9.58 -14.12 17.99
C ILE A 85 10.84 -13.51 17.36
N GLU A 86 10.73 -12.94 16.15
CA GLU A 86 11.83 -12.26 15.45
C GLU A 86 12.48 -11.16 16.30
N ASN A 87 11.68 -10.35 17.00
CA ASN A 87 12.18 -9.30 17.87
C ASN A 87 13.00 -9.84 19.06
N GLU A 88 12.56 -10.92 19.69
CA GLU A 88 13.29 -11.55 20.79
C GLU A 88 14.58 -12.26 20.30
N LEU A 89 14.56 -12.84 19.09
CA LEU A 89 15.73 -13.52 18.52
C LEU A 89 16.78 -12.58 17.93
N ARG A 90 16.41 -11.34 17.58
CA ARG A 90 17.28 -10.42 16.83
C ARG A 90 18.67 -10.26 17.45
N VAL A 91 18.72 -9.87 18.73
CA VAL A 91 19.98 -9.53 19.40
C VAL A 91 20.86 -10.76 19.57
N VAL A 92 20.28 -11.90 19.97
CA VAL A 92 21.04 -13.14 20.18
C VAL A 92 21.55 -13.72 18.86
N ALA A 93 20.78 -13.64 17.78
CA ALA A 93 21.19 -14.11 16.46
C ALA A 93 22.32 -13.25 15.86
N GLU A 94 22.26 -11.92 16.03
CA GLU A 94 23.32 -11.01 15.57
C GLU A 94 24.65 -11.23 16.32
N ALA A 95 24.57 -11.59 17.60
CA ALA A 95 25.74 -11.89 18.43
C ALA A 95 26.31 -13.30 18.22
N ASN A 96 25.54 -14.24 17.67
CA ASN A 96 25.91 -15.66 17.56
C ASN A 96 25.64 -16.24 16.15
N PRO A 97 26.41 -15.83 15.12
CA PRO A 97 26.17 -16.21 13.72
C PRO A 97 26.14 -17.72 13.46
N TYR A 98 27.09 -18.46 14.06
CA TYR A 98 27.18 -19.91 13.91
C TYR A 98 25.91 -20.63 14.40
N PHE A 99 25.45 -20.30 15.60
CA PHE A 99 24.22 -20.87 16.15
C PHE A 99 22.96 -20.39 15.42
N ALA A 100 22.97 -19.16 14.89
CA ALA A 100 21.89 -18.67 14.03
C ALA A 100 21.78 -19.49 12.74
N LEU A 101 22.90 -19.93 12.15
CA LEU A 101 22.91 -20.83 10.99
C LEU A 101 22.34 -22.20 11.34
N GLU A 102 22.80 -22.82 12.43
CA GLU A 102 22.30 -24.13 12.85
C GLU A 102 20.79 -24.11 13.10
N LEU A 103 20.30 -23.07 13.79
CA LEU A 103 18.87 -22.92 14.03
C LEU A 103 18.10 -22.65 12.73
N ALA A 104 18.65 -21.83 11.82
CA ALA A 104 18.03 -21.58 10.52
C ALA A 104 17.91 -22.87 9.68
N ASP A 105 18.91 -23.74 9.72
CA ASP A 105 18.92 -25.02 9.01
C ASP A 105 17.77 -25.93 9.53
N ILE A 106 17.62 -26.09 10.85
CA ILE A 106 16.50 -26.87 11.42
C ILE A 106 15.14 -26.28 11.07
N LEU A 107 14.98 -24.96 11.16
CA LEU A 107 13.73 -24.28 10.82
C LEU A 107 13.37 -24.42 9.33
N TRP A 108 14.39 -24.42 8.46
CA TRP A 108 14.22 -24.61 7.03
C TRP A 108 13.75 -26.03 6.68
N ASP A 109 14.38 -27.03 7.32
CA ASP A 109 14.11 -28.45 7.11
C ASP A 109 12.72 -28.88 7.59
N GLU A 110 12.17 -28.21 8.61
CA GLU A 110 10.79 -28.42 9.05
C GLU A 110 9.76 -28.15 7.93
N GLY A 111 10.08 -27.26 6.98
CA GLY A 111 9.31 -27.11 5.75
C GLY A 111 7.97 -26.38 5.85
N ALA A 112 7.57 -25.91 7.04
CA ALA A 112 6.39 -25.06 7.20
C ALA A 112 6.67 -23.61 6.76
N LEU A 113 5.62 -22.88 6.37
CA LEU A 113 5.74 -21.48 5.94
C LEU A 113 6.37 -20.62 7.05
N GLU A 114 5.81 -20.67 8.25
CA GLU A 114 6.24 -19.87 9.39
C GLU A 114 7.70 -20.15 9.79
N THR A 115 8.12 -21.41 9.72
CA THR A 115 9.49 -21.81 10.11
C THR A 115 10.49 -21.38 9.04
N ARG A 116 10.15 -21.47 7.75
CA ARG A 116 10.99 -20.94 6.66
C ARG A 116 11.10 -19.43 6.65
N LEU A 117 10.04 -18.71 7.06
CA LEU A 117 10.11 -17.27 7.24
C LEU A 117 11.05 -16.90 8.39
N LEU A 118 10.99 -17.62 9.52
CA LEU A 118 11.94 -17.45 10.63
C LEU A 118 13.37 -17.81 10.22
N ALA A 119 13.58 -18.87 9.44
CA ALA A 119 14.89 -19.21 8.90
C ALA A 119 15.45 -18.07 8.04
N ALA A 120 14.64 -17.54 7.12
CA ALA A 120 15.02 -16.41 6.29
C ALA A 120 15.34 -15.15 7.13
N PHE A 121 14.57 -14.90 8.19
CA PHE A 121 14.85 -13.83 9.16
C PHE A 121 16.22 -13.99 9.83
N LEU A 122 16.53 -15.19 10.34
CA LEU A 122 17.80 -15.49 11.00
C LEU A 122 18.99 -15.30 10.06
N LEU A 123 18.88 -15.77 8.80
CA LEU A 123 19.92 -15.51 7.79
C LEU A 123 20.19 -14.00 7.62
N GLY A 124 19.15 -13.18 7.74
CA GLY A 124 19.25 -11.72 7.66
C GLY A 124 19.93 -11.06 8.85
N ARG A 125 20.22 -11.80 9.92
CA ARG A 125 20.95 -11.33 11.12
C ARG A 125 22.44 -11.67 11.07
N ILE A 126 22.84 -12.55 10.17
CA ILE A 126 24.21 -13.06 10.07
C ILE A 126 25.10 -12.04 9.33
N PRO A 127 26.34 -11.78 9.80
CA PRO A 127 27.28 -10.90 9.13
C PRO A 127 27.65 -11.44 7.74
N PRO A 128 27.77 -10.59 6.71
CA PRO A 128 28.04 -11.04 5.34
C PRO A 128 29.43 -11.70 5.15
N GLN A 129 30.33 -11.55 6.13
CA GLN A 129 31.64 -12.21 6.15
C GLN A 129 31.56 -13.69 6.53
N GLU A 130 30.44 -14.17 7.06
CA GLU A 130 30.22 -15.58 7.37
C GLU A 130 30.15 -16.38 6.07
N GLU A 131 31.18 -17.17 5.79
CA GLU A 131 31.38 -17.87 4.50
C GLU A 131 30.24 -18.82 4.15
N HIS A 132 29.56 -19.30 5.18
CA HIS A 132 28.47 -20.27 5.13
C HIS A 132 27.09 -19.67 4.81
N LEU A 133 26.95 -18.34 4.81
CA LEU A 133 25.68 -17.64 4.58
C LEU A 133 25.23 -17.69 3.11
N LEU A 134 26.09 -17.24 2.20
CA LEU A 134 25.76 -17.14 0.77
C LEU A 134 25.42 -18.48 0.11
N PRO A 135 26.14 -19.59 0.41
CA PRO A 135 25.78 -20.90 -0.12
C PRO A 135 24.35 -21.33 0.26
N ARG A 136 23.90 -21.06 1.49
CA ARG A 136 22.54 -21.39 1.95
C ARG A 136 21.49 -20.55 1.24
N ILE A 137 21.65 -19.23 1.19
CA ILE A 137 20.72 -18.34 0.48
C ILE A 137 20.59 -18.77 -0.98
N THR A 138 21.71 -19.08 -1.64
CA THR A 138 21.73 -19.50 -3.05
C THR A 138 21.00 -20.82 -3.24
N ALA A 139 21.34 -21.85 -2.44
CA ALA A 139 20.71 -23.17 -2.54
C ALA A 139 19.21 -23.10 -2.24
N TRP A 140 18.81 -22.40 -1.19
CA TRP A 140 17.41 -22.27 -0.77
C TRP A 140 16.58 -21.49 -1.79
N THR A 141 17.13 -20.43 -2.37
CA THR A 141 16.47 -19.65 -3.44
C THR A 141 16.25 -20.48 -4.70
N GLN A 142 17.16 -21.40 -5.03
CA GLN A 142 17.01 -22.30 -6.17
C GLN A 142 15.97 -23.41 -5.95
N GLN A 143 15.80 -23.88 -4.71
CA GLN A 143 14.90 -24.98 -4.37
C GLN A 143 13.46 -24.51 -4.10
N ILE A 144 13.30 -23.31 -3.55
CA ILE A 144 11.99 -22.82 -3.09
C ILE A 144 11.10 -22.38 -4.25
N ARG A 145 9.84 -22.82 -4.21
CA ARG A 145 8.79 -22.43 -5.16
C ARG A 145 7.78 -21.46 -4.55
N ASP A 146 7.72 -21.42 -3.21
CA ASP A 146 6.78 -20.59 -2.48
C ASP A 146 7.15 -19.10 -2.62
N PRO A 147 6.23 -18.24 -3.11
CA PRO A 147 6.55 -16.84 -3.39
C PRO A 147 6.84 -16.04 -2.12
N ASN A 148 6.22 -16.36 -0.99
CA ASN A 148 6.43 -15.63 0.27
C ASN A 148 7.81 -15.94 0.84
N VAL A 149 8.20 -17.22 0.85
CA VAL A 149 9.54 -17.62 1.31
C VAL A 149 10.62 -17.12 0.35
N ARG A 150 10.41 -17.23 -0.97
CA ARG A 150 11.33 -16.67 -1.97
C ARG A 150 11.55 -15.17 -1.74
N SER A 151 10.47 -14.43 -1.50
CA SER A 151 10.54 -13.01 -1.16
C SER A 151 11.38 -12.78 0.09
N ALA A 152 11.12 -13.50 1.18
CA ALA A 152 11.85 -13.34 2.43
C ALA A 152 13.36 -13.63 2.28
N LEU A 153 13.74 -14.61 1.47
CA LEU A 153 15.16 -14.90 1.18
C LEU A 153 15.84 -13.77 0.40
N LEU A 154 15.13 -13.16 -0.56
CA LEU A 154 15.70 -12.11 -1.41
C LEU A 154 15.63 -10.72 -0.77
N SER A 155 14.74 -10.51 0.20
CA SER A 155 14.62 -9.24 0.93
C SER A 155 15.26 -9.33 2.31
N THR A 156 14.64 -10.07 3.22
CA THR A 156 14.97 -10.14 4.65
C THR A 156 16.34 -10.77 4.86
N SER A 157 16.66 -11.91 4.23
CA SER A 157 17.93 -12.60 4.46
C SER A 157 19.16 -11.84 3.97
N LEU A 158 18.98 -10.90 3.04
CA LEU A 158 20.07 -10.07 2.50
C LEU A 158 20.20 -8.71 3.21
N THR A 159 19.46 -8.46 4.29
CA THR A 159 19.40 -7.15 4.97
C THR A 159 20.78 -6.63 5.38
N ARG A 160 21.57 -7.44 6.08
CA ARG A 160 22.91 -7.02 6.54
C ARG A 160 23.88 -6.86 5.38
N MET A 161 23.91 -7.81 4.44
CA MET A 161 24.77 -7.70 3.25
C MET A 161 24.51 -6.41 2.46
N ARG A 162 23.23 -6.06 2.27
CA ARG A 162 22.82 -4.82 1.59
C ARG A 162 23.35 -3.56 2.28
N LYS A 163 23.39 -3.55 3.62
CA LYS A 163 23.79 -2.39 4.44
C LYS A 163 25.30 -2.31 4.70
N GLU A 164 25.92 -3.45 4.99
CA GLU A 164 27.31 -3.54 5.46
C GLU A 164 28.29 -3.79 4.30
N THR A 165 27.88 -4.53 3.27
CA THR A 165 28.71 -4.85 2.10
C THR A 165 27.95 -4.60 0.78
N PRO A 166 27.48 -3.35 0.51
CA PRO A 166 26.64 -3.04 -0.64
C PRO A 166 27.26 -3.42 -1.99
N ASN A 167 28.59 -3.34 -2.13
CA ASN A 167 29.28 -3.77 -3.35
C ASN A 167 29.19 -5.29 -3.57
N GLN A 168 29.32 -6.09 -2.51
CA GLN A 168 29.14 -7.55 -2.56
C GLN A 168 27.68 -7.90 -2.88
N PHE A 169 26.74 -7.17 -2.28
CA PHE A 169 25.31 -7.30 -2.60
C PHE A 169 25.03 -7.00 -4.08
N LEU A 170 25.57 -5.92 -4.63
CA LEU A 170 25.40 -5.59 -6.05
C LEU A 170 26.06 -6.61 -6.98
N ALA A 171 27.18 -7.22 -6.58
CA ALA A 171 27.79 -8.33 -7.32
C ALA A 171 26.85 -9.55 -7.37
N LEU A 172 26.22 -9.91 -6.25
CA LEU A 172 25.20 -10.98 -6.21
C LEU A 172 23.99 -10.64 -7.10
N VAL A 173 23.52 -9.39 -7.08
CA VAL A 173 22.42 -8.95 -7.94
C VAL A 173 22.81 -9.03 -9.43
N ARG A 174 24.04 -8.66 -9.80
CA ARG A 174 24.56 -8.82 -11.16
C ARG A 174 24.55 -10.28 -11.62
N GLU A 175 24.88 -11.22 -10.74
CA GLU A 175 24.79 -12.66 -11.06
C GLU A 175 23.34 -13.12 -11.32
N TYR A 176 22.38 -12.61 -10.56
CA TYR A 176 20.95 -12.90 -10.79
C TYR A 176 20.42 -12.25 -12.07
N LEU A 177 20.88 -11.03 -12.39
CA LEU A 177 20.48 -10.24 -13.57
C LEU A 177 21.41 -10.49 -14.77
N HIS A 178 22.18 -11.57 -14.80
CA HIS A 178 23.03 -11.86 -15.95
C HIS A 178 22.17 -12.06 -17.22
N PRO A 179 22.50 -11.42 -18.36
CA PRO A 179 21.66 -11.48 -19.57
C PRO A 179 21.35 -12.89 -20.07
N GLU A 180 22.30 -13.82 -19.94
CA GLU A 180 22.13 -15.23 -20.33
C GLU A 180 21.28 -16.05 -19.34
N ARG A 181 20.89 -15.48 -18.20
CA ARG A 181 20.17 -16.18 -17.11
C ARG A 181 18.80 -15.54 -16.81
N SER A 182 17.99 -15.32 -17.85
CA SER A 182 16.66 -14.70 -17.72
C SER A 182 15.73 -15.33 -16.67
N ARG A 183 15.90 -16.61 -16.36
CA ARG A 183 15.15 -17.32 -15.30
C ARG A 183 15.38 -16.77 -13.90
N THR A 184 16.53 -16.13 -13.64
CA THR A 184 16.87 -15.57 -12.32
C THR A 184 16.60 -14.08 -12.22
N TRP A 185 16.12 -13.44 -13.29
CA TRP A 185 15.92 -11.99 -13.30
C TRP A 185 14.92 -11.52 -12.24
N ALA A 186 13.82 -12.24 -12.05
CA ALA A 186 12.85 -11.98 -10.97
C ALA A 186 13.53 -11.96 -9.58
N ASN A 187 14.54 -12.80 -9.37
CA ASN A 187 15.27 -12.83 -8.09
C ASN A 187 16.13 -11.58 -7.93
N GLY A 188 16.82 -11.17 -8.99
CA GLY A 188 17.65 -9.97 -8.98
C GLY A 188 16.83 -8.70 -8.78
N ILE A 189 15.70 -8.57 -9.48
CA ILE A 189 14.77 -7.44 -9.32
C ILE A 189 14.27 -7.38 -7.88
N GLN A 190 13.71 -8.48 -7.36
CA GLN A 190 13.16 -8.53 -6.01
C GLN A 190 14.20 -8.24 -4.93
N ALA A 191 15.42 -8.76 -5.10
CA ALA A 191 16.51 -8.48 -4.16
C ALA A 191 16.86 -6.99 -4.13
N LEU A 192 16.87 -6.33 -5.29
CA LEU A 192 17.27 -4.94 -5.46
C LEU A 192 16.25 -3.94 -4.92
N LEU A 193 14.94 -4.27 -4.94
CA LEU A 193 13.86 -3.36 -4.53
C LEU A 193 14.06 -2.69 -3.16
N PRO A 194 14.37 -3.41 -2.05
CA PRO A 194 14.60 -2.73 -0.77
C PRO A 194 15.87 -1.86 -0.74
N MET A 195 16.83 -2.02 -1.66
CA MET A 195 17.99 -1.11 -1.76
C MET A 195 17.59 0.19 -2.45
N ILE A 196 16.79 0.10 -3.52
CA ILE A 196 16.25 1.28 -4.23
C ILE A 196 15.30 2.08 -3.32
N ALA A 197 14.52 1.39 -2.50
CA ALA A 197 13.59 2.03 -1.55
C ALA A 197 14.29 2.69 -0.34
N ASP A 198 15.57 2.40 -0.10
CA ASP A 198 16.31 2.95 1.03
C ASP A 198 16.76 4.39 0.73
N THR A 199 16.17 5.36 1.45
CA THR A 199 16.49 6.79 1.29
C THR A 199 17.93 7.15 1.68
N THR A 200 18.65 6.26 2.37
CA THR A 200 20.07 6.47 2.72
C THR A 200 21.01 6.05 1.59
N PHE A 201 20.54 5.30 0.60
CA PHE A 201 21.33 4.89 -0.55
C PHE A 201 21.37 6.01 -1.60
N ALA A 202 22.50 6.70 -1.72
CA ALA A 202 22.64 7.87 -2.58
C ALA A 202 23.14 7.57 -4.01
N ASN A 203 23.63 6.36 -4.30
CA ASN A 203 24.36 6.06 -5.54
C ASN A 203 23.54 5.23 -6.53
N LEU A 204 22.55 5.86 -7.18
CA LEU A 204 21.64 5.22 -8.12
C LEU A 204 22.28 4.80 -9.48
N PRO A 205 23.27 5.51 -10.06
CA PRO A 205 23.78 5.17 -11.40
C PRO A 205 24.26 3.71 -11.59
N PRO A 206 25.03 3.09 -10.65
CA PRO A 206 25.39 1.68 -10.78
C PRO A 206 24.20 0.72 -10.77
N ILE A 207 23.08 1.10 -10.16
CA ILE A 207 21.84 0.33 -10.20
C ILE A 207 21.20 0.45 -11.59
N LEU A 208 21.15 1.66 -12.15
CA LEU A 208 20.62 1.90 -13.50
C LEU A 208 21.39 1.09 -14.54
N ASP A 209 22.72 1.07 -14.46
CA ASP A 209 23.58 0.27 -15.35
C ASP A 209 23.28 -1.23 -15.27
N ILE A 210 22.90 -1.73 -14.09
CA ILE A 210 22.57 -3.15 -13.88
C ILE A 210 21.22 -3.49 -14.49
N VAL A 211 20.24 -2.60 -14.37
CA VAL A 211 18.84 -2.88 -14.72
C VAL A 211 18.47 -2.46 -16.14
N GLU A 212 19.20 -1.55 -16.77
CA GLU A 212 19.00 -1.11 -18.15
C GLU A 212 18.78 -2.29 -19.13
N PRO A 213 19.70 -3.28 -19.25
CA PRO A 213 19.50 -4.40 -20.17
C PRO A 213 18.28 -5.26 -19.81
N ILE A 214 17.89 -5.27 -18.53
CA ILE A 214 16.71 -6.01 -18.05
C ILE A 214 15.43 -5.30 -18.43
N ILE A 215 15.40 -3.96 -18.32
CA ILE A 215 14.26 -3.16 -18.76
C ILE A 215 14.07 -3.26 -20.27
N GLU A 216 15.18 -3.33 -21.02
CA GLU A 216 15.15 -3.49 -22.47
C GLU A 216 14.69 -4.90 -22.89
N GLU A 217 15.22 -5.96 -22.29
CA GLU A 217 15.03 -7.34 -22.79
C GLU A 217 14.04 -8.19 -21.96
N ALA A 218 13.36 -7.61 -20.96
CA ALA A 218 12.43 -8.32 -20.08
C ALA A 218 11.38 -9.14 -20.85
N PRO A 219 11.29 -10.47 -20.62
CA PRO A 219 10.20 -11.26 -21.15
C PRO A 219 8.88 -10.85 -20.50
N SER A 220 7.76 -11.13 -21.18
CA SER A 220 6.42 -10.76 -20.69
C SER A 220 6.06 -11.37 -19.33
N THR A 221 6.72 -12.45 -18.92
CA THR A 221 6.53 -13.09 -17.61
C THR A 221 7.02 -12.24 -16.44
N LEU A 222 7.84 -11.21 -16.69
CA LEU A 222 8.38 -10.30 -15.67
C LEU A 222 7.69 -8.92 -15.68
N GLN A 223 6.51 -8.80 -16.30
CA GLN A 223 5.83 -7.51 -16.42
C GLN A 223 5.53 -6.86 -15.07
N ASP A 224 5.09 -7.65 -14.08
CA ASP A 224 4.78 -7.15 -12.75
C ASP A 224 6.05 -6.75 -11.99
N ASP A 225 7.10 -7.58 -12.02
CA ASP A 225 8.40 -7.28 -11.42
C ASP A 225 9.03 -6.02 -12.06
N LEU A 226 8.93 -5.89 -13.39
CA LEU A 226 9.44 -4.74 -14.13
C LEU A 226 8.66 -3.46 -13.79
N ALA A 227 7.34 -3.55 -13.66
CA ALA A 227 6.52 -2.42 -13.24
C ALA A 227 6.91 -1.95 -11.83
N GLU A 228 7.09 -2.88 -10.90
CA GLU A 228 7.51 -2.58 -9.53
C GLU A 228 8.91 -1.95 -9.50
N LEU A 229 9.85 -2.49 -10.26
CA LEU A 229 11.20 -1.93 -10.41
C LEU A 229 11.17 -0.49 -10.92
N ILE A 230 10.47 -0.24 -12.02
CA ILE A 230 10.39 1.11 -12.61
C ILE A 230 9.75 2.10 -11.64
N VAL A 231 8.69 1.70 -10.95
CA VAL A 231 8.05 2.53 -9.92
C VAL A 231 9.00 2.82 -8.76
N ALA A 232 9.78 1.83 -8.31
CA ALA A 232 10.77 2.00 -7.26
C ALA A 232 11.89 2.96 -7.70
N LEU A 233 12.45 2.76 -8.90
CA LEU A 233 13.48 3.64 -9.47
C LEU A 233 12.96 5.08 -9.60
N TYR A 234 11.73 5.25 -10.10
CA TYR A 234 11.13 6.58 -10.26
C TYR A 234 10.94 7.30 -8.91
N ARG A 235 10.58 6.56 -7.86
CA ARG A 235 10.48 7.11 -6.49
C ARG A 235 11.86 7.51 -5.94
N ALA A 236 12.90 6.74 -6.25
CA ALA A 236 14.27 7.05 -5.84
C ALA A 236 14.84 8.26 -6.60
N SER A 237 14.65 8.31 -7.93
CA SER A 237 15.02 9.44 -8.78
C SER A 237 14.12 9.51 -10.01
N SER A 238 13.18 10.46 -9.99
CA SER A 238 12.26 10.66 -11.11
C SER A 238 12.98 11.08 -12.39
N ASN A 239 14.02 11.91 -12.27
CA ASN A 239 14.74 12.47 -13.41
C ASN A 239 15.59 11.39 -14.11
N GLU A 240 16.40 10.65 -13.36
CA GLU A 240 17.26 9.60 -13.92
C GLU A 240 16.43 8.47 -14.52
N THR A 241 15.36 8.05 -13.83
CA THR A 241 14.47 7.00 -14.34
C THR A 241 13.77 7.43 -15.62
N THR A 242 13.25 8.66 -15.67
CA THR A 242 12.61 9.18 -16.89
C THR A 242 13.61 9.26 -18.05
N PHE A 243 14.83 9.72 -17.78
CA PHE A 243 15.90 9.78 -18.78
C PHE A 243 16.23 8.38 -19.31
N LEU A 244 16.47 7.40 -18.43
CA LEU A 244 16.76 6.02 -18.79
C LEU A 244 15.66 5.42 -19.67
N LEU A 245 14.39 5.55 -19.25
CA LEU A 245 13.27 4.99 -20.01
C LEU A 245 13.12 5.65 -21.38
N LYS A 246 13.29 6.98 -21.48
CA LYS A 246 13.31 7.67 -22.77
C LYS A 246 14.50 7.24 -23.63
N HIS A 247 15.66 7.00 -23.03
CA HIS A 247 16.83 6.49 -23.75
C HIS A 247 16.52 5.13 -24.36
N ILE A 248 16.15 4.15 -23.54
CA ILE A 248 15.79 2.78 -23.96
C ILE A 248 14.72 2.81 -25.07
N LEU A 249 13.62 3.55 -24.89
CA LEU A 249 12.55 3.58 -25.88
C LEU A 249 12.94 4.21 -27.23
N ASN A 250 13.99 5.04 -27.26
CA ASN A 250 14.50 5.64 -28.49
C ASN A 250 15.63 4.84 -29.15
N THR A 251 16.38 4.04 -28.38
CA THR A 251 17.55 3.30 -28.88
C THR A 251 17.31 1.82 -29.08
N THR A 252 16.29 1.25 -28.43
CA THR A 252 16.07 -0.20 -28.43
C THR A 252 15.78 -0.74 -29.82
N GLN A 253 16.40 -1.87 -30.14
CA GLN A 253 16.12 -2.64 -31.36
C GLN A 253 15.05 -3.71 -31.12
N ASN A 254 14.67 -3.96 -29.87
CA ASN A 254 13.69 -4.96 -29.51
C ASN A 254 12.26 -4.35 -29.57
N PRO A 255 11.42 -4.76 -30.54
CA PRO A 255 10.07 -4.19 -30.69
C PRO A 255 9.17 -4.55 -29.50
N MET A 256 9.49 -5.62 -28.76
CA MET A 256 8.72 -6.03 -27.59
C MET A 256 8.91 -5.09 -26.40
N THR A 257 10.01 -4.34 -26.33
CA THR A 257 10.28 -3.36 -25.26
C THR A 257 9.16 -2.33 -25.18
N VAL A 258 8.81 -1.71 -26.32
CA VAL A 258 7.74 -0.70 -26.40
C VAL A 258 6.38 -1.33 -26.06
N VAL A 259 6.13 -2.56 -26.52
CA VAL A 259 4.87 -3.28 -26.24
C VAL A 259 4.74 -3.58 -24.74
N THR A 260 5.79 -4.11 -24.13
CA THR A 260 5.86 -4.39 -22.70
C THR A 260 5.69 -3.11 -21.89
N MET A 261 6.45 -2.07 -22.21
CA MET A 261 6.38 -0.76 -21.54
C MET A 261 4.97 -0.15 -21.62
N ARG A 262 4.30 -0.26 -22.76
CA ARG A 262 2.89 0.17 -22.92
C ARG A 262 1.94 -0.61 -22.03
N ARG A 263 2.09 -1.94 -21.92
CA ARG A 263 1.22 -2.79 -21.09
C ARG A 263 1.32 -2.44 -19.62
N ILE A 264 2.52 -2.13 -19.14
CA ILE A 264 2.76 -1.81 -17.73
C ILE A 264 2.62 -0.33 -17.39
N ALA A 265 2.45 0.54 -18.40
CA ALA A 265 2.39 1.99 -18.22
C ALA A 265 1.30 2.46 -17.25
N THR A 266 0.17 1.73 -17.15
CA THR A 266 -0.91 2.05 -16.22
C THR A 266 -0.50 1.96 -14.75
N SER A 267 0.56 1.20 -14.45
CA SER A 267 1.11 1.05 -13.09
C SER A 267 2.07 2.19 -12.72
N PHE A 268 2.54 2.98 -13.69
CA PHE A 268 3.50 4.06 -13.46
C PHE A 268 2.85 5.29 -12.81
N PRO A 269 3.61 6.13 -12.09
CA PRO A 269 3.10 7.41 -11.62
C PRO A 269 2.61 8.29 -12.79
N PRO A 270 1.49 9.03 -12.64
CA PRO A 270 0.93 9.84 -13.74
C PRO A 270 1.91 10.80 -14.44
N PRO A 271 2.85 11.47 -13.73
CA PRO A 271 3.84 12.31 -14.42
C PRO A 271 4.73 11.50 -15.36
N LEU A 272 5.15 10.29 -14.97
CA LEU A 272 5.94 9.41 -15.82
C LEU A 272 5.13 8.93 -17.03
N GLN A 273 3.85 8.60 -16.84
CA GLN A 273 2.96 8.23 -17.96
C GLN A 273 2.86 9.36 -19.00
N ALA A 274 2.75 10.61 -18.54
CA ALA A 274 2.69 11.77 -19.42
C ALA A 274 4.00 11.96 -20.21
N GLU A 275 5.15 11.80 -19.55
CA GLU A 275 6.48 11.91 -20.15
C GLU A 275 6.76 10.84 -21.23
N LEU A 276 6.18 9.65 -21.08
CA LEU A 276 6.39 8.52 -22.01
C LEU A 276 5.28 8.40 -23.07
N ARG A 277 4.21 9.18 -22.96
CA ARG A 277 2.98 9.00 -23.75
C ARG A 277 3.23 8.93 -25.25
N ASP A 278 4.03 9.84 -25.79
CA ASP A 278 4.26 9.95 -27.24
C ASP A 278 5.17 8.84 -27.77
N LEU A 279 6.17 8.41 -26.97
CA LEU A 279 7.05 7.29 -27.29
C LEU A 279 6.32 5.94 -27.26
N LEU A 280 5.27 5.82 -26.45
CA LEU A 280 4.49 4.60 -26.31
C LEU A 280 3.29 4.53 -27.27
N ARG A 281 3.01 5.55 -28.08
CA ARG A 281 1.92 5.48 -29.07
C ARG A 281 2.20 4.35 -30.08
N PRO A 282 1.15 3.65 -30.56
CA PRO A 282 1.34 2.73 -31.68
C PRO A 282 1.87 3.53 -32.87
N GLN A 283 3.06 3.19 -33.35
CA GLN A 283 3.49 3.60 -34.69
C GLN A 283 2.46 3.03 -35.67
N GLN A 284 1.82 3.89 -36.47
CA GLN A 284 1.02 3.40 -37.59
C GLN A 284 1.95 2.58 -38.49
N PRO A 285 1.55 1.39 -38.98
CA PRO A 285 2.30 0.75 -40.04
C PRO A 285 2.38 1.76 -41.20
N SER A 286 3.60 2.06 -41.64
CA SER A 286 3.83 2.91 -42.80
C SER A 286 3.07 2.31 -43.98
N ALA A 287 2.02 3.00 -44.40
CA ALA A 287 1.36 2.69 -45.66
C ALA A 287 2.39 2.87 -46.80
N PRO A 288 2.41 2.00 -47.82
CA PRO A 288 3.27 2.22 -48.98
C PRO A 288 2.89 3.55 -49.63
N ALA A 289 3.89 4.33 -50.03
CA ALA A 289 3.72 5.58 -50.75
C ALA A 289 2.79 5.35 -51.96
N LEU A 290 1.63 6.00 -51.96
CA LEU A 290 0.76 6.09 -53.12
C LEU A 290 1.05 7.39 -53.86
N VAL A 291 1.26 7.18 -55.16
CA VAL A 291 1.61 8.12 -56.22
C VAL A 291 0.52 9.18 -56.38
N GLU A 292 0.96 10.41 -56.68
CA GLU A 292 0.10 11.54 -57.07
C GLU A 292 -0.72 11.19 -58.33
N GLU A 293 -2.02 11.47 -58.31
CA GLU A 293 -2.83 11.63 -59.52
C GLU A 293 -4.01 12.58 -59.27
N GLU A 294 -4.39 13.26 -60.35
CA GLU A 294 -4.93 14.61 -60.49
C GLU A 294 -6.42 14.82 -60.17
N GLU A 295 -6.78 16.12 -60.10
CA GLU A 295 -8.10 16.71 -59.93
C GLU A 295 -9.18 16.25 -60.93
N ILE A 296 -10.43 16.18 -60.45
CA ILE A 296 -11.62 16.45 -61.27
C ILE A 296 -12.56 17.41 -60.50
N ILE A 297 -12.79 18.55 -61.12
CA ILE A 297 -13.72 19.63 -60.75
C ILE A 297 -15.16 19.21 -61.05
N ILE A 298 -16.11 19.50 -60.14
CA ILE A 298 -17.49 19.91 -60.49
C ILE A 298 -18.03 20.94 -59.48
N ASP A 299 -18.14 22.17 -60.00
CA ASP A 299 -19.04 23.33 -59.79
C ASP A 299 -20.04 23.48 -58.61
N ASP A 300 -19.98 24.73 -58.11
CA ASP A 300 -21.05 25.69 -57.80
C ASP A 300 -22.09 25.44 -56.67
N PHE A 301 -22.03 26.28 -55.63
CA PHE A 301 -22.86 27.49 -55.55
C PHE A 301 -22.45 28.39 -54.36
N ILE A 302 -22.25 29.69 -54.65
CA ILE A 302 -22.02 30.80 -53.70
C ILE A 302 -23.38 31.35 -53.24
N VAL A 303 -23.58 31.57 -51.93
CA VAL A 303 -24.29 32.76 -51.38
C VAL A 303 -23.73 33.12 -49.99
N GLU A 304 -23.32 34.39 -49.86
CA GLU A 304 -22.77 35.06 -48.67
C GLU A 304 -23.85 35.58 -47.66
N PRO A 305 -23.48 36.12 -46.48
CA PRO A 305 -24.29 36.10 -45.26
C PRO A 305 -25.16 37.34 -45.01
N VAL A 306 -26.17 37.21 -44.15
CA VAL A 306 -26.95 38.34 -43.60
C VAL A 306 -26.98 38.29 -42.07
N LYS A 307 -26.77 39.45 -41.44
CA LYS A 307 -26.65 39.71 -40.00
C LYS A 307 -27.92 40.46 -39.49
N PRO A 308 -28.06 40.76 -38.18
CA PRO A 308 -29.09 40.24 -37.26
C PRO A 308 -30.34 41.12 -37.10
N ILE A 309 -31.42 40.55 -36.56
CA ILE A 309 -32.64 41.28 -36.17
C ILE A 309 -33.01 40.98 -34.70
N ILE A 310 -32.76 42.00 -33.87
CA ILE A 310 -33.48 42.55 -32.70
C ILE A 310 -34.64 41.72 -32.08
N GLU A 311 -34.53 41.42 -30.78
CA GLU A 311 -35.60 40.94 -29.86
C GLU A 311 -36.58 42.06 -29.47
N PRO A 312 -37.86 41.73 -29.18
CA PRO A 312 -38.40 41.98 -27.82
C PRO A 312 -39.49 40.95 -27.40
N PRO A 313 -40.23 41.15 -26.28
CA PRO A 313 -39.84 40.89 -24.89
C PRO A 313 -40.52 39.65 -24.28
N VAL A 314 -39.97 39.24 -23.13
CA VAL A 314 -40.30 38.07 -22.31
C VAL A 314 -41.74 38.06 -21.77
N GLU A 315 -42.51 37.00 -22.05
CA GLU A 315 -43.65 36.58 -21.25
C GLU A 315 -43.28 35.43 -20.29
N LYS A 316 -43.49 35.67 -19.00
CA LYS A 316 -43.17 34.76 -17.89
C LYS A 316 -44.20 33.62 -17.82
N GLN A 317 -43.80 32.42 -18.23
CA GLN A 317 -44.53 31.21 -17.85
C GLN A 317 -44.30 30.85 -16.37
N PRO A 318 -45.31 30.30 -15.67
CA PRO A 318 -45.26 30.09 -14.23
C PRO A 318 -44.19 29.06 -13.86
N ARG A 319 -43.36 29.42 -12.87
CA ARG A 319 -42.31 28.56 -12.32
C ARG A 319 -42.91 27.23 -11.85
N LYS A 320 -42.66 26.15 -12.60
CA LYS A 320 -42.77 24.78 -12.07
C LYS A 320 -41.98 24.73 -10.76
N LYS A 321 -42.62 24.25 -9.69
CA LYS A 321 -42.00 24.03 -8.38
C LYS A 321 -40.69 23.28 -8.63
N ARG A 322 -39.56 23.95 -8.37
CA ARG A 322 -38.23 23.33 -8.47
C ARG A 322 -38.23 22.13 -7.52
N ALA A 323 -38.04 20.94 -8.08
CA ALA A 323 -37.60 19.79 -7.29
C ALA A 323 -36.38 20.21 -6.46
N PRO A 324 -36.21 19.67 -5.23
CA PRO A 324 -35.07 20.03 -4.40
C PRO A 324 -33.79 19.83 -5.21
N ARG A 325 -33.01 20.91 -5.36
CA ARG A 325 -31.71 20.86 -6.03
C ARG A 325 -30.86 19.85 -5.25
N LYS A 326 -30.57 18.68 -5.83
CA LYS A 326 -29.50 17.80 -5.33
C LYS A 326 -28.24 18.66 -5.22
N PHE A 327 -27.73 18.84 -4.01
CA PHE A 327 -26.51 19.59 -3.76
C PHE A 327 -25.39 18.86 -4.49
N LYS A 328 -24.88 19.42 -5.60
CA LYS A 328 -23.78 18.81 -6.34
C LYS A 328 -22.50 19.19 -5.60
N LEU A 329 -21.90 18.22 -4.91
CA LEU A 329 -20.64 18.38 -4.18
C LEU A 329 -19.55 18.88 -5.15
N ASP A 330 -18.80 19.91 -4.76
CA ASP A 330 -17.63 20.37 -5.52
C ASP A 330 -16.43 19.49 -5.15
N ASN A 331 -16.17 18.48 -5.98
CA ASN A 331 -15.10 17.53 -5.74
C ASN A 331 -13.72 18.20 -5.66
N SER A 332 -13.52 19.36 -6.33
CA SER A 332 -12.24 20.10 -6.26
C SER A 332 -11.95 20.71 -4.88
N ARG A 333 -12.96 20.71 -3.98
CA ARG A 333 -12.85 21.11 -2.57
C ARG A 333 -12.90 19.94 -1.61
N ILE A 334 -12.63 18.74 -2.10
CA ILE A 334 -12.41 17.55 -1.27
C ILE A 334 -10.91 17.27 -1.25
N ILE A 335 -10.36 17.03 -0.06
CA ILE A 335 -8.98 16.59 0.12
C ILE A 335 -8.95 15.32 0.95
N TYR A 336 -8.13 14.35 0.53
CA TYR A 336 -7.82 13.18 1.33
C TYR A 336 -6.40 13.26 1.90
N LEU A 337 -6.29 13.02 3.20
CA LEU A 337 -5.06 13.01 3.97
C LEU A 337 -4.76 11.56 4.37
N HIS A 338 -3.68 11.02 3.83
CA HIS A 338 -3.29 9.64 4.04
C HIS A 338 -2.60 9.42 5.42
N GLY A 339 -2.57 8.18 5.89
CA GLY A 339 -1.90 7.78 7.12
C GLY A 339 -0.36 7.82 7.03
N LEU A 340 0.32 7.61 8.17
CA LEU A 340 1.76 7.80 8.33
C LEU A 340 2.59 7.00 7.32
N GLU A 341 2.31 5.70 7.23
CA GLU A 341 3.01 4.72 6.37
C GLU A 341 2.37 4.56 4.99
N SER A 342 1.52 5.50 4.59
CA SER A 342 0.80 5.43 3.32
C SER A 342 1.06 6.66 2.47
N THR A 343 0.47 6.70 1.29
CA THR A 343 0.65 7.76 0.29
C THR A 343 -0.69 8.07 -0.38
N SER A 344 -0.67 9.06 -1.28
CA SER A 344 -1.71 9.36 -2.26
C SER A 344 -2.14 8.15 -3.12
N GLN A 345 -1.32 7.09 -3.12
CA GLN A 345 -1.54 5.85 -3.86
C GLN A 345 -2.09 4.69 -3.00
N SER A 346 -2.42 4.96 -1.73
CA SER A 346 -3.07 3.96 -0.87
C SER A 346 -4.43 3.54 -1.42
N GLY A 347 -4.90 2.32 -1.06
CA GLY A 347 -6.19 1.79 -1.51
C GLY A 347 -7.33 2.78 -1.28
N LYS A 348 -7.48 3.29 -0.05
CA LYS A 348 -8.46 4.33 0.30
C LYS A 348 -8.32 5.60 -0.54
N ALA A 349 -7.10 6.08 -0.77
CA ALA A 349 -6.88 7.28 -1.58
C ALA A 349 -7.34 7.09 -3.03
N ARG A 350 -7.00 5.95 -3.65
CA ARG A 350 -7.43 5.59 -5.01
C ARG A 350 -8.94 5.41 -5.08
N GLN A 351 -9.52 4.65 -4.15
CA GLN A 351 -10.96 4.41 -4.11
C GLN A 351 -11.76 5.73 -3.93
N PHE A 352 -11.29 6.65 -3.09
CA PHE A 352 -11.90 7.98 -2.98
C PHE A 352 -11.71 8.80 -4.26
N ALA A 353 -10.52 8.82 -4.85
CA ALA A 353 -10.25 9.56 -6.09
C ALA A 353 -11.09 9.06 -7.27
N GLU A 354 -11.30 7.75 -7.37
CA GLU A 354 -12.20 7.12 -8.34
C GLU A 354 -13.66 7.52 -8.11
N LYS A 355 -14.12 7.49 -6.86
CA LYS A 355 -15.51 7.83 -6.51
C LYS A 355 -15.82 9.33 -6.57
N PHE A 356 -14.82 10.18 -6.33
CA PHE A 356 -14.93 11.64 -6.33
C PHE A 356 -13.88 12.27 -7.27
N PRO A 357 -14.07 12.17 -8.61
CA PRO A 357 -13.13 12.73 -9.58
C PRO A 357 -12.91 14.22 -9.35
N GLY A 358 -11.64 14.63 -9.31
CA GLY A 358 -11.23 16.02 -9.09
C GLY A 358 -10.86 16.35 -7.64
N MET A 359 -11.04 15.42 -6.69
CA MET A 359 -10.52 15.60 -5.34
C MET A 359 -8.99 15.61 -5.30
N ILE A 360 -8.44 16.22 -4.25
CA ILE A 360 -7.00 16.34 -4.07
C ILE A 360 -6.50 15.23 -3.14
N THR A 361 -5.48 14.50 -3.56
CA THR A 361 -4.83 13.44 -2.79
C THR A 361 -3.32 13.71 -2.77
N PRO A 362 -2.83 14.70 -2.00
CA PRO A 362 -1.40 15.02 -1.99
C PRO A 362 -0.62 13.96 -1.21
N ASP A 363 0.66 13.83 -1.56
CA ASP A 363 1.61 13.11 -0.72
C ASP A 363 2.17 14.03 0.37
N PHE A 364 2.26 13.47 1.57
CA PHE A 364 2.78 14.11 2.77
C PHE A 364 3.91 13.28 3.35
N THR A 365 5.07 13.92 3.57
CA THR A 365 6.27 13.29 4.13
C THR A 365 6.75 14.02 5.39
N GLY A 366 7.54 13.32 6.22
CA GLY A 366 8.12 13.91 7.42
C GLY A 366 7.24 13.84 8.67
N SER A 367 7.64 14.60 9.69
CA SER A 367 6.97 14.74 10.99
C SER A 367 5.57 15.37 10.87
N PHE A 368 4.82 15.39 11.98
CA PHE A 368 3.54 16.08 12.03
C PHE A 368 3.65 17.56 11.58
N GLU A 369 4.63 18.29 12.09
CA GLU A 369 4.88 19.70 11.78
C GLU A 369 5.22 19.90 10.31
N GLU A 370 6.06 19.03 9.75
CA GLU A 370 6.46 19.07 8.34
C GLU A 370 5.27 18.83 7.42
N ARG A 371 4.45 17.82 7.73
CA ARG A 371 3.22 17.53 7.00
C ARG A 371 2.19 18.66 7.11
N MET A 372 2.04 19.28 8.28
CA MET A 372 1.17 20.45 8.44
C MET A 372 1.72 21.67 7.67
N LYS A 373 3.04 21.83 7.56
CA LYS A 373 3.69 22.86 6.74
C LYS A 373 3.42 22.64 5.24
N GLN A 374 3.32 21.39 4.80
CA GLN A 374 2.94 21.03 3.42
C GLN A 374 1.42 21.20 3.17
N LEU A 375 0.57 20.88 4.15
CA LEU A 375 -0.89 20.98 4.03
C LEU A 375 -1.39 22.43 3.91
N LYS A 376 -0.83 23.33 4.71
CA LYS A 376 -1.29 24.74 4.79
C LYS A 376 -1.28 25.47 3.44
N PRO A 377 -0.21 25.41 2.60
CA PRO A 377 -0.22 26.00 1.26
C PRO A 377 -1.26 25.41 0.31
N ILE A 378 -1.54 24.10 0.39
CA ILE A 378 -2.50 23.41 -0.49
C ILE A 378 -3.91 23.92 -0.23
N LEU A 379 -4.30 23.99 1.05
CA LEU A 379 -5.60 24.52 1.45
C LEU A 379 -5.65 26.05 1.31
N GLY A 380 -4.53 26.74 1.53
CA GLY A 380 -4.39 28.17 1.32
C GLY A 380 -5.40 29.00 2.12
N ARG A 381 -6.03 29.97 1.46
CA ARG A 381 -7.13 30.79 2.01
C ARG A 381 -8.51 30.34 1.52
N LYS A 382 -8.56 29.19 0.84
CA LYS A 382 -9.78 28.67 0.22
C LYS A 382 -10.72 28.14 1.31
N LYS A 383 -12.00 28.47 1.22
CA LYS A 383 -13.05 27.98 2.13
C LYS A 383 -13.80 26.80 1.53
N ASN A 384 -14.71 26.23 2.32
CA ASN A 384 -15.62 25.14 1.98
C ASN A 384 -14.93 23.80 1.69
N TRP A 385 -13.81 23.53 2.36
CA TRP A 385 -13.13 22.24 2.24
C TRP A 385 -13.91 21.12 2.90
N THR A 386 -13.99 19.99 2.23
CA THR A 386 -14.31 18.69 2.83
C THR A 386 -13.00 17.94 3.04
N ILE A 387 -12.62 17.73 4.29
CA ILE A 387 -11.36 17.07 4.64
C ILE A 387 -11.68 15.63 5.04
N ILE A 388 -11.04 14.67 4.37
CA ILE A 388 -11.09 13.25 4.71
C ILE A 388 -9.71 12.86 5.21
N GLY A 389 -9.59 12.34 6.44
CA GLY A 389 -8.30 11.96 7.01
C GLY A 389 -8.31 10.55 7.57
N SER A 390 -7.36 9.71 7.14
CA SER A 390 -7.20 8.35 7.67
C SER A 390 -6.02 8.27 8.63
N SER A 391 -6.20 7.66 9.81
CA SER A 391 -5.14 7.45 10.80
C SER A 391 -4.35 8.74 11.10
N PHE A 392 -3.06 8.80 10.78
CA PHE A 392 -2.24 10.01 10.93
C PHE A 392 -2.74 11.20 10.08
N GLY A 393 -3.31 10.95 8.90
CA GLY A 393 -3.97 12.00 8.12
C GLY A 393 -5.24 12.50 8.80
N GLY A 394 -5.88 11.66 9.62
CA GLY A 394 -6.98 12.06 10.50
C GLY A 394 -6.54 13.03 11.59
N LEU A 395 -5.36 12.80 12.18
CA LEU A 395 -4.73 13.73 13.13
C LEU A 395 -4.46 15.11 12.47
N MET A 396 -3.92 15.11 11.25
CA MET A 396 -3.70 16.34 10.48
C MET A 396 -5.01 17.10 10.18
N GLY A 397 -6.01 16.38 9.67
CA GLY A 397 -7.30 16.97 9.31
C GLY A 397 -8.05 17.53 10.52
N ALA A 398 -8.04 16.81 11.64
CA ALA A 398 -8.64 17.27 12.88
C ALA A 398 -7.94 18.52 13.42
N THR A 399 -6.60 18.53 13.45
CA THR A 399 -5.83 19.70 13.90
C THR A 399 -6.09 20.91 13.01
N PHE A 400 -6.03 20.75 11.69
CA PHE A 400 -6.31 21.86 10.76
C PHE A 400 -7.73 22.41 10.97
N THR A 401 -8.71 21.54 11.18
CA THR A 401 -10.11 21.93 11.37
C THR A 401 -10.31 22.73 12.67
N LEU A 402 -9.62 22.37 13.74
CA LEU A 402 -9.65 23.14 15.00
C LEU A 402 -9.00 24.52 14.84
N ASP A 403 -7.90 24.62 14.09
CA ASP A 403 -7.20 25.88 13.85
C ASP A 403 -7.95 26.79 12.86
N HIS A 404 -8.69 26.20 11.92
CA HIS A 404 -9.32 26.91 10.79
C HIS A 404 -10.77 26.48 10.52
N PRO A 405 -11.67 26.53 11.53
CA PRO A 405 -13.02 25.99 11.40
C PRO A 405 -13.86 26.66 10.30
N THR A 406 -13.59 27.93 9.98
CA THR A 406 -14.30 28.67 8.92
C THR A 406 -13.89 28.28 7.49
N GLN A 407 -12.80 27.52 7.33
CA GLN A 407 -12.36 27.01 6.03
C GLN A 407 -12.92 25.62 5.73
N VAL A 408 -13.32 24.87 6.76
CA VAL A 408 -13.75 23.47 6.64
C VAL A 408 -15.27 23.40 6.71
N ARG A 409 -15.89 22.93 5.63
CA ARG A 409 -17.33 22.66 5.56
C ARG A 409 -17.67 21.37 6.31
N LYS A 410 -16.86 20.32 6.14
CA LYS A 410 -17.12 18.98 6.67
C LYS A 410 -15.81 18.26 6.92
N LEU A 411 -15.73 17.53 8.03
CA LEU A 411 -14.59 16.70 8.40
C LEU A 411 -15.03 15.23 8.46
N VAL A 412 -14.30 14.34 7.80
CA VAL A 412 -14.52 12.90 7.86
C VAL A 412 -13.22 12.24 8.29
N LEU A 413 -13.26 11.47 9.37
CA LEU A 413 -12.09 10.83 9.94
C LEU A 413 -12.25 9.30 9.93
N LEU A 414 -11.22 8.60 9.49
CA LEU A 414 -11.20 7.14 9.37
C LEU A 414 -10.12 6.59 10.32
N ALA A 415 -10.55 5.90 11.38
CA ALA A 415 -9.68 5.38 12.44
C ALA A 415 -8.58 6.40 12.88
N PRO A 416 -8.95 7.61 13.33
CA PRO A 416 -8.00 8.73 13.44
C PRO A 416 -7.09 8.61 14.67
N ALA A 417 -5.79 8.87 14.47
CA ALA A 417 -4.77 8.80 15.52
C ALA A 417 -4.77 10.04 16.46
N LEU A 418 -5.94 10.43 16.98
CA LEU A 418 -6.11 11.63 17.82
C LEU A 418 -5.39 11.55 19.17
N ILE A 419 -5.03 10.33 19.60
CA ILE A 419 -4.26 10.09 20.84
C ILE A 419 -2.80 10.51 20.73
N LEU A 420 -2.32 10.85 19.53
CA LEU A 420 -0.94 11.28 19.32
C LEU A 420 -0.78 12.79 19.57
N GLU A 421 0.44 13.17 19.94
CA GLU A 421 0.82 14.57 20.04
C GLU A 421 0.97 15.21 18.65
N PRO A 422 0.71 16.52 18.51
CA PRO A 422 0.35 17.48 19.58
C PRO A 422 -1.16 17.54 19.90
N PHE A 423 -2.00 16.62 19.39
CA PHE A 423 -3.45 16.74 19.54
C PHE A 423 -3.95 16.32 20.94
N ALA A 424 -3.41 15.24 21.48
CA ALA A 424 -3.86 14.69 22.76
C ALA A 424 -3.68 15.65 23.95
N SER A 425 -2.57 16.39 24.00
CA SER A 425 -2.30 17.38 25.06
C SER A 425 -2.86 18.78 24.78
N ARG A 426 -3.47 19.00 23.60
CA ARG A 426 -3.90 20.33 23.18
C ARG A 426 -5.01 20.88 24.09
N LEU A 427 -4.91 22.18 24.40
CA LEU A 427 -6.05 22.94 24.91
C LEU A 427 -7.13 23.05 23.82
N LEU A 428 -8.22 22.30 24.00
CA LEU A 428 -9.30 22.21 23.02
C LEU A 428 -10.28 23.37 23.18
N THR A 429 -10.44 24.14 22.11
CA THR A 429 -11.62 24.98 21.90
C THR A 429 -12.55 24.22 20.96
N PRO A 430 -13.67 23.65 21.44
CA PRO A 430 -14.52 22.81 20.60
C PRO A 430 -15.10 23.59 19.42
N VAL A 431 -15.19 22.94 18.24
CA VAL A 431 -15.75 23.55 17.02
C VAL A 431 -17.01 22.81 16.56
N SER A 432 -17.94 23.53 15.93
CA SER A 432 -19.21 22.99 15.43
C SER A 432 -19.18 22.57 13.95
N VAL A 433 -17.98 22.36 13.39
CA VAL A 433 -17.84 21.81 12.04
C VAL A 433 -18.49 20.42 12.02
N PRO A 434 -19.38 20.12 11.04
CA PRO A 434 -19.94 18.79 10.87
C PRO A 434 -18.82 17.75 10.72
N THR A 435 -18.70 16.86 11.70
CA THR A 435 -17.64 15.86 11.78
C THR A 435 -18.24 14.47 11.84
N ILE A 436 -17.75 13.57 10.99
CA ILE A 436 -18.08 12.14 11.01
C ILE A 436 -16.81 11.36 11.29
N ILE A 437 -16.86 10.43 12.24
CA ILE A 437 -15.76 9.49 12.51
C ILE A 437 -16.26 8.08 12.23
N VAL A 438 -15.50 7.31 11.45
CA VAL A 438 -15.70 5.88 11.25
C VAL A 438 -14.53 5.16 11.91
N HIS A 439 -14.81 4.22 12.82
CA HIS A 439 -13.80 3.50 13.59
C HIS A 439 -14.16 2.02 13.70
N GLY A 440 -13.18 1.15 13.46
CA GLY A 440 -13.32 -0.29 13.62
C GLY A 440 -13.47 -0.69 15.08
N ALA A 441 -14.42 -1.57 15.39
CA ALA A 441 -14.55 -2.17 16.71
C ALA A 441 -13.37 -3.09 17.04
N GLU A 442 -12.68 -3.59 16.02
CA GLU A 442 -11.52 -4.49 16.08
C GLU A 442 -10.22 -3.75 15.72
N ASP A 443 -10.19 -2.42 15.85
CA ASP A 443 -8.98 -1.62 15.60
C ASP A 443 -7.90 -1.94 16.64
N ASP A 444 -6.82 -2.54 16.19
CA ASP A 444 -5.65 -2.95 16.98
C ASP A 444 -4.49 -1.94 16.94
N VAL A 445 -4.61 -0.89 16.13
CA VAL A 445 -3.58 0.15 15.96
C VAL A 445 -3.94 1.41 16.74
N VAL A 446 -5.20 1.83 16.68
CA VAL A 446 -5.70 3.04 17.33
C VAL A 446 -6.84 2.66 18.28
N PRO A 447 -6.71 2.90 19.59
CA PRO A 447 -7.72 2.48 20.55
C PRO A 447 -8.99 3.35 20.44
N LEU A 448 -10.14 2.68 20.31
CA LEU A 448 -11.43 3.30 20.01
C LEU A 448 -11.93 4.25 21.11
N GLU A 449 -11.96 3.83 22.38
CA GLU A 449 -12.54 4.65 23.45
C GLU A 449 -11.73 5.94 23.74
N PRO A 450 -10.39 5.91 23.87
CA PRO A 450 -9.61 7.14 24.04
C PRO A 450 -9.80 8.15 22.90
N VAL A 451 -9.85 7.68 21.65
CA VAL A 451 -10.12 8.53 20.48
C VAL A 451 -11.53 9.11 20.52
N ARG A 452 -12.53 8.31 20.91
CA ARG A 452 -13.92 8.76 21.02
C ARG A 452 -14.06 9.89 22.04
N GLU A 453 -13.43 9.78 23.19
CA GLU A 453 -13.50 10.82 24.23
C GLU A 453 -12.79 12.11 23.81
N LEU A 454 -11.64 12.01 23.15
CA LEU A 454 -10.97 13.17 22.55
C LEU A 454 -11.85 13.83 21.48
N ALA A 455 -12.44 13.05 20.58
CA ALA A 455 -13.29 13.57 19.52
C ALA A 455 -14.53 14.33 20.04
N LYS A 456 -15.22 13.77 21.05
CA LYS A 456 -16.39 14.42 21.69
C LYS A 456 -16.02 15.76 22.33
N ARG A 457 -14.80 15.87 22.87
CA ARG A 457 -14.29 17.12 23.44
C ARG A 457 -13.89 18.14 22.38
N SER A 458 -13.51 17.70 21.18
CA SER A 458 -13.04 18.57 20.09
C SER A 458 -14.16 19.05 19.17
N PHE A 459 -15.18 18.23 18.90
CA PHE A 459 -16.20 18.50 17.87
C PHE A 459 -17.61 18.41 18.46
N THR A 460 -18.34 19.54 18.45
CA THR A 460 -19.70 19.60 19.03
C THR A 460 -20.78 19.10 18.08
N PHE A 461 -20.50 19.04 16.77
CA PHE A 461 -21.36 18.41 15.78
C PHE A 461 -20.72 17.12 15.24
N LEU A 462 -20.66 16.12 16.11
CA LEU A 462 -19.99 14.84 15.86
C LEU A 462 -20.99 13.69 15.66
N THR A 463 -20.83 12.94 14.57
CA THR A 463 -21.41 11.61 14.39
C THR A 463 -20.30 10.57 14.46
N TYR A 464 -20.46 9.53 15.26
CA TYR A 464 -19.45 8.49 15.45
C TYR A 464 -20.01 7.12 15.04
N HIS A 465 -19.48 6.55 13.97
CA HIS A 465 -19.81 5.22 13.47
C HIS A 465 -18.78 4.21 13.95
N VAL A 466 -19.23 3.22 14.70
CA VAL A 466 -18.45 2.04 15.04
C VAL A 466 -18.86 0.92 14.09
N VAL A 467 -17.90 0.27 13.46
CA VAL A 467 -18.12 -0.76 12.43
C VAL A 467 -17.37 -2.04 12.80
N GLU A 468 -17.91 -3.21 12.43
CA GLU A 468 -17.27 -4.52 12.66
C GLU A 468 -16.12 -4.75 11.66
N ASP A 469 -15.04 -4.00 11.85
CA ASP A 469 -13.86 -3.94 10.99
C ASP A 469 -12.61 -3.64 11.83
N GLY A 470 -11.43 -3.86 11.25
CA GLY A 470 -10.15 -3.50 11.86
C GLY A 470 -9.68 -2.09 11.48
N HIS A 471 -8.44 -1.74 11.82
CA HIS A 471 -7.87 -0.41 11.54
C HIS A 471 -7.97 0.02 10.07
N ARG A 472 -7.87 -0.96 9.16
CA ARG A 472 -7.90 -0.70 7.72
C ARG A 472 -9.29 -0.34 7.20
N LEU A 473 -10.37 -0.58 7.93
CA LEU A 473 -11.74 -0.22 7.53
C LEU A 473 -12.10 -0.72 6.10
N GLN A 474 -11.67 -1.94 5.76
CA GLN A 474 -11.83 -2.48 4.40
C GLN A 474 -13.30 -2.74 4.06
N LYS A 475 -14.02 -3.42 4.95
CA LYS A 475 -15.46 -3.73 4.78
C LYS A 475 -16.29 -2.46 4.83
N ALA A 476 -16.00 -1.60 5.81
CA ALA A 476 -16.73 -0.35 6.00
C ALA A 476 -16.62 0.57 4.78
N PHE A 477 -15.51 0.53 4.04
CA PHE A 477 -15.40 1.30 2.81
C PHE A 477 -16.34 0.82 1.71
N GLU A 478 -16.59 -0.48 1.60
CA GLU A 478 -17.49 -1.06 0.59
C GLU A 478 -18.97 -0.89 0.97
N GLU A 479 -19.29 -0.97 2.26
CA GLU A 479 -20.67 -0.96 2.75
C GLU A 479 -21.27 0.45 2.95
N LEU A 480 -20.43 1.45 3.24
CA LEU A 480 -20.89 2.80 3.53
C LEU A 480 -21.19 3.60 2.27
N ASN A 481 -22.32 4.32 2.27
CA ASN A 481 -22.64 5.26 1.20
C ASN A 481 -21.85 6.57 1.35
N TRP A 482 -20.65 6.60 0.76
CA TRP A 482 -19.77 7.76 0.82
C TRP A 482 -20.36 9.04 0.18
N GLU A 483 -21.29 8.93 -0.76
CA GLU A 483 -21.94 10.13 -1.31
C GLU A 483 -22.80 10.82 -0.25
N ASP A 484 -23.56 10.06 0.52
CA ASP A 484 -24.36 10.60 1.63
C ASP A 484 -23.46 11.10 2.77
N ILE A 485 -22.37 10.38 3.06
CA ILE A 485 -21.39 10.78 4.07
C ILE A 485 -20.68 12.07 3.69
N LEU A 486 -20.42 12.36 2.41
CA LEU A 486 -19.77 13.60 1.97
C LEU A 486 -20.75 14.74 1.60
N ALA A 487 -22.02 14.41 1.35
CA ALA A 487 -23.06 15.35 0.94
C ALA A 487 -23.31 16.51 1.90
#